data_AF-A0A5C7I738-F1
#
_entry.id   AF-A0A5C7I738-F1
#
_cell.length_a   1.000
_cell.length_b   1.000
_cell.length_c   1.000
_cell.angle_alpha   90.00
_cell.angle_beta   90.00
_cell.angle_gamma   90.00
#
_symmetry.space_group_name_H-M   'P 1'
#
loop_
_entity.id
_entity.type
_entity.pdbx_description
1 polymer ?
#
loop_
_entity_poly.entity_id
_entity_poly.type
_entity_poly.pdbx_seq_one_letter_code
_entity_poly.pdbx_strand_id
1 'polypeptide(L)'
;MDIFTINVMFGTELIKVGHCDIDHISLITLIHATNEELSGRDEVPTEDCLIWIHLPWSGDRVQVNTDSELMSFVKLFEDRGLRKIVFELQNRCYVPSPPEGTSSRPNEEAEVLD
;
A
#
# COMPACT_ATOMS: atom_id res chain seq x y z
N MET A 1 -19.97 -12.33 14.49
CA MET A 1 -18.98 -11.56 13.74
C MET A 1 -18.74 -12.25 12.42
N ASP A 2 -18.69 -11.47 11.36
CA ASP A 2 -18.50 -12.00 10.02
C ASP A 2 -17.03 -12.26 9.76
N ILE A 3 -16.71 -13.48 9.31
CA ILE A 3 -15.36 -13.88 8.93
C ILE A 3 -15.21 -13.63 7.43
N PHE A 4 -14.20 -12.86 7.05
CA PHE A 4 -13.86 -12.52 5.67
C PHE A 4 -12.67 -13.35 5.20
N THR A 5 -12.74 -13.85 3.96
CA THR A 5 -11.59 -14.38 3.25
C THR A 5 -10.81 -13.22 2.64
N ILE A 6 -9.55 -13.07 3.05
CA ILE A 6 -8.67 -12.00 2.61
C ILE A 6 -7.75 -12.54 1.52
N ASN A 7 -7.79 -11.91 0.35
CA ASN A 7 -6.82 -12.14 -0.70
C ASN A 7 -6.10 -10.84 -1.03
N VAL A 8 -4.85 -10.95 -1.43
CA VAL A 8 -4.01 -9.82 -1.78
C VAL A 8 -3.42 -10.04 -3.15
N MET A 9 -3.57 -9.03 -4.00
CA MET A 9 -2.91 -8.93 -5.28
C MET A 9 -1.57 -8.22 -5.08
N PHE A 10 -0.48 -8.90 -5.39
CA PHE A 10 0.87 -8.34 -5.37
C PHE A 10 1.49 -8.49 -6.76
N GLY A 11 1.71 -7.36 -7.44
CA GLY A 11 2.05 -7.38 -8.86
C GLY A 11 0.94 -8.02 -9.70
N THR A 12 1.20 -9.22 -10.23
CA THR A 12 0.25 -10.01 -11.04
C THR A 12 -0.29 -11.25 -10.33
N GLU A 13 0.16 -11.52 -9.10
CA GLU A 13 -0.21 -12.72 -8.35
C GLU A 13 -1.32 -12.41 -7.36
N LEU A 14 -2.31 -13.30 -7.28
CA LEU A 14 -3.38 -13.25 -6.27
C LEU A 14 -3.10 -14.31 -5.20
N ILE A 15 -2.85 -13.84 -3.99
CA ILE A 15 -2.39 -14.65 -2.86
C ILE A 15 -3.52 -14.72 -1.83
N LYS A 16 -3.79 -15.91 -1.30
CA LYS A 16 -4.75 -16.09 -0.22
C LYS A 16 -4.02 -15.90 1.11
N VAL A 17 -4.20 -14.74 1.73
CA VAL A 17 -3.53 -14.38 2.98
C VAL A 17 -4.18 -15.05 4.19
N GLY A 18 -5.52 -15.21 4.18
CA GLY A 18 -6.18 -15.93 5.27
C GLY A 18 -7.63 -15.55 5.48
N HIS A 19 -8.05 -15.66 6.73
CA HIS A 19 -9.39 -15.26 7.17
C HIS A 19 -9.28 -14.33 8.37
N CYS A 20 -10.07 -13.25 8.37
CA CYS A 20 -10.05 -12.26 9.43
C CYS A 20 -11.48 -11.74 9.67
N ASP A 21 -11.81 -11.38 10.90
CA ASP A 21 -13.01 -10.59 11.19
C ASP A 21 -12.67 -9.09 11.23
N ILE A 22 -13.70 -8.25 11.40
CA ILE A 22 -13.52 -6.80 11.40
C ILE A 22 -12.74 -6.26 12.61
N ASP A 23 -12.72 -6.97 13.73
CA ASP A 23 -12.03 -6.50 14.94
C ASP A 23 -10.51 -6.71 14.85
N HIS A 24 -10.09 -7.71 14.09
CA HIS A 24 -8.69 -8.10 13.97
C HIS A 24 -8.01 -7.55 12.69
N ILE A 25 -8.76 -6.90 11.80
CA ILE A 25 -8.20 -6.36 10.56
C ILE A 25 -7.64 -4.95 10.76
N SER A 26 -6.40 -4.75 10.32
CA SER A 26 -5.74 -3.44 10.25
C SER A 26 -4.80 -3.40 9.04
N LEU A 27 -4.41 -2.21 8.60
CA LEU A 27 -3.49 -2.05 7.48
C LEU A 27 -2.14 -2.71 7.79
N ILE A 28 -1.65 -2.57 9.03
CA ILE A 28 -0.39 -3.20 9.45
C ILE A 28 -0.50 -4.72 9.45
N THR A 29 -1.58 -5.31 9.98
CA THR A 29 -1.74 -6.77 9.99
C THR A 29 -1.90 -7.33 8.57
N LEU A 30 -2.59 -6.63 7.68
CA LEU A 30 -2.71 -6.99 6.27
C LEU A 30 -1.35 -7.03 5.58
N ILE A 31 -0.54 -5.99 5.75
CA ILE A 31 0.80 -5.89 5.17
C ILE A 31 1.69 -7.03 5.71
N HIS A 32 1.71 -7.20 7.03
CA HIS A 32 2.50 -8.24 7.70
C HIS A 32 2.16 -9.65 7.19
N ALA A 33 0.87 -10.01 7.21
CA ALA A 33 0.43 -11.34 6.79
C ALA A 33 0.71 -11.57 5.30
N THR A 34 0.63 -10.54 4.47
CA THR A 34 1.01 -10.65 3.05
C THR A 34 2.50 -10.92 2.89
N ASN A 35 3.33 -10.20 3.64
CA ASN A 35 4.78 -10.37 3.58
C ASN A 35 5.25 -11.73 4.10
N GLU A 36 4.63 -12.20 5.18
CA GLU A 36 4.88 -13.53 5.72
C GLU A 36 4.56 -14.60 4.68
N GLU A 37 3.43 -14.48 3.99
CA GLU A 37 3.03 -15.42 2.94
C GLU A 37 3.95 -15.35 1.70
N LEU A 38 4.42 -14.16 1.32
CA LEU A 38 5.32 -13.95 0.17
C LEU A 38 6.75 -14.41 0.43
N SER A 39 7.31 -14.05 1.57
CA SER A 39 8.74 -14.23 1.87
C SER A 39 9.01 -15.45 2.74
N GLY A 40 7.98 -16.01 3.38
CA GLY A 40 8.12 -17.02 4.43
C GLY A 40 8.82 -16.48 5.69
N ARG A 41 8.84 -15.15 5.87
CA ARG A 41 9.53 -14.47 6.97
C ARG A 41 8.60 -13.49 7.65
N ASP A 42 8.61 -13.50 8.98
CA ASP A 42 7.91 -12.53 9.82
C ASP A 42 8.76 -11.26 9.96
N GLU A 43 8.96 -10.55 8.85
CA GLU A 43 9.67 -9.27 8.79
C GLU A 43 8.67 -8.14 8.49
N VAL A 44 8.71 -7.08 9.31
CA VAL A 44 7.97 -5.82 9.05
C VAL A 44 8.56 -5.19 7.78
N PRO A 45 7.77 -4.93 6.72
CA PRO A 45 8.28 -4.17 5.59
C PRO A 45 8.69 -2.78 6.02
N THR A 46 9.89 -2.39 5.63
CA THR A 46 10.45 -1.06 5.87
C THR A 46 10.05 -0.03 4.82
N GLU A 47 9.40 -0.47 3.74
CA GLU A 47 8.95 0.39 2.64
C GLU A 47 7.49 0.82 2.81
N ASP A 48 7.20 2.07 2.47
CA ASP A 48 5.83 2.55 2.39
C ASP A 48 5.05 1.79 1.31
N CYS A 49 3.99 1.11 1.72
CA CYS A 49 3.09 0.37 0.84
C CYS A 49 1.82 1.16 0.56
N LEU A 50 1.41 1.24 -0.70
CA LEU A 50 0.07 1.66 -1.09
C LEU A 50 -0.86 0.46 -1.00
N ILE A 51 -1.98 0.64 -0.29
CA ILE A 51 -3.02 -0.38 -0.17
C ILE A 51 -4.25 0.10 -0.93
N TRP A 52 -4.76 -0.76 -1.79
CA TRP A 52 -6.02 -0.57 -2.50
C TRP A 52 -6.99 -1.69 -2.14
N ILE A 53 -8.28 -1.37 -2.13
CA ILE A 53 -9.36 -2.35 -2.03
C ILE A 53 -10.11 -2.41 -3.36
N HIS A 54 -10.34 -3.61 -3.88
CA HIS A 54 -11.13 -3.83 -5.10
C HIS A 54 -12.61 -3.93 -4.75
N LEU A 55 -13.45 -3.13 -5.40
CA LEU A 55 -14.90 -3.08 -5.17
C LEU A 55 -15.62 -3.93 -6.23
N PRO A 56 -16.01 -5.19 -5.93
CA PRO A 56 -16.51 -6.11 -6.95
C PRO A 56 -17.86 -5.68 -7.55
N TRP A 57 -18.59 -4.79 -6.89
CA TRP A 57 -19.88 -4.29 -7.37
C TRP A 57 -19.77 -3.10 -8.34
N SER A 58 -18.66 -2.35 -8.33
CA SER A 58 -18.45 -1.25 -9.28
C SER A 58 -17.34 -1.54 -10.29
N GLY A 59 -16.42 -2.45 -9.96
CA GLY A 59 -15.21 -2.69 -10.74
C GLY A 59 -14.10 -1.68 -10.46
N ASP A 60 -14.32 -0.74 -9.55
CA ASP A 60 -13.32 0.24 -9.15
C ASP A 60 -12.36 -0.35 -8.11
N ARG A 61 -11.22 0.33 -7.92
CA ARG A 61 -10.37 0.18 -6.75
C ARG A 61 -10.23 1.50 -6.02
N VAL A 62 -10.18 1.45 -4.70
CA VAL A 62 -10.06 2.64 -3.85
C VAL A 62 -8.83 2.50 -2.96
N GLN A 63 -8.05 3.57 -2.85
CA GLN A 63 -6.89 3.60 -1.96
C GLN A 63 -7.38 3.70 -0.51
N VAL A 64 -6.79 2.91 0.39
CA VAL A 64 -7.09 2.93 1.81
C VAL A 64 -5.84 3.36 2.55
N ASN A 65 -5.93 4.45 3.30
CA ASN A 65 -4.78 5.08 3.97
C ASN A 65 -4.86 4.98 5.49
N THR A 66 -6.03 4.68 6.04
CA THR A 66 -6.23 4.55 7.50
C THR A 66 -7.05 3.32 7.87
N ASP A 67 -6.88 2.83 9.09
CA ASP A 67 -7.69 1.72 9.61
C ASP A 67 -9.18 2.07 9.70
N SER A 68 -9.52 3.35 9.94
CA SER A 68 -10.92 3.79 9.95
C SER A 68 -11.58 3.67 8.58
N GLU A 69 -10.87 4.03 7.50
CA GLU A 69 -11.32 3.82 6.13
C GLU A 69 -11.45 2.32 5.83
N LEU A 70 -10.45 1.53 6.22
CA LEU A 70 -10.47 0.07 6.08
C LEU A 70 -11.71 -0.53 6.72
N MET A 71 -11.98 -0.22 7.99
CA MET A 71 -13.16 -0.68 8.72
C MET A 71 -14.46 -0.25 8.04
N SER A 72 -14.52 0.97 7.50
CA SER A 72 -15.70 1.47 6.78
C SER A 72 -15.97 0.64 5.52
N PHE A 73 -14.92 0.25 4.78
CA PHE A 73 -15.06 -0.64 3.64
C PHE A 73 -15.41 -2.07 4.06
N VAL A 74 -14.79 -2.64 5.08
CA VAL A 74 -15.12 -3.99 5.55
C VAL A 74 -16.59 -4.08 5.97
N LYS A 75 -17.13 -3.07 6.65
CA LYS A 75 -18.57 -2.97 6.94
C LYS A 75 -19.41 -2.89 5.67
N LEU A 76 -18.98 -2.14 4.67
CA LEU A 76 -19.69 -2.07 3.39
C LEU A 76 -19.71 -3.43 2.66
N PHE A 77 -18.67 -4.25 2.79
CA PHE A 77 -18.68 -5.63 2.32
C PHE A 77 -19.67 -6.49 3.14
N GLU A 78 -19.68 -6.34 4.46
CA GLU A 78 -20.62 -7.01 5.38
C GLU A 78 -22.09 -6.71 5.01
N ASP A 79 -22.43 -5.43 4.88
CA ASP A 79 -23.77 -4.93 4.53
C ASP A 79 -24.25 -5.46 3.16
N ARG A 80 -23.31 -5.76 2.26
CA ARG A 80 -23.56 -6.33 0.94
C ARG A 80 -23.56 -7.87 0.94
N GLY A 81 -23.32 -8.52 2.07
CA GLY A 81 -23.24 -9.97 2.20
C GLY A 81 -22.00 -10.58 1.53
N LEU A 82 -20.96 -9.78 1.28
CA LEU A 82 -19.74 -10.21 0.59
C LEU A 82 -18.68 -10.64 1.60
N ARG A 83 -18.29 -11.92 1.55
CA ARG A 83 -17.32 -12.52 2.47
C ARG A 83 -15.89 -12.55 1.94
N LYS A 84 -15.66 -12.11 0.72
CA LYS A 84 -14.33 -12.10 0.10
C LYS A 84 -13.92 -10.67 -0.16
N ILE A 85 -12.77 -10.29 0.38
CA ILE A 85 -12.14 -8.99 0.14
C ILE A 85 -10.84 -9.23 -0.63
N VAL A 86 -10.62 -8.42 -1.66
CA VAL A 86 -9.39 -8.43 -2.44
C VAL A 86 -8.71 -7.07 -2.25
N PHE A 87 -7.52 -7.10 -1.66
CA PHE A 87 -6.65 -5.94 -1.60
C PHE A 87 -5.60 -6.01 -2.70
N GLU A 88 -5.00 -4.88 -3.02
CA GLU A 88 -3.83 -4.78 -3.87
C GLU A 88 -2.76 -4.00 -3.12
N LEU A 89 -1.58 -4.59 -3.01
CA LEU A 89 -0.42 -3.98 -2.35
C LEU A 89 0.59 -3.56 -3.42
N GLN A 90 1.04 -2.31 -3.35
CA GLN A 90 2.05 -1.76 -4.23
C GLN A 90 3.11 -1.02 -3.43
N ASN A 91 4.37 -1.45 -3.53
CA ASN A 91 5.48 -0.74 -2.90
C ASN A 91 5.62 0.64 -3.57
N ARG A 92 5.74 1.70 -2.78
CA ARG A 92 6.19 2.99 -3.29
C ARG A 92 7.66 2.85 -3.65
N CYS A 93 7.97 2.56 -4.91
CA CYS A 93 9.32 2.73 -5.41
C CYS A 93 9.72 4.20 -5.20
N TYR A 94 10.61 4.45 -4.23
CA TYR A 94 11.24 5.74 -4.10
C TYR A 94 12.09 5.97 -5.36
N VAL A 95 11.63 6.83 -6.26
CA VAL A 95 12.49 7.38 -7.30
C VAL A 95 13.17 8.58 -6.65
N PRO A 96 14.49 8.51 -6.32
CA PRO A 96 15.19 9.70 -5.87
C PRO A 96 15.04 10.76 -6.96
N SER A 97 14.44 11.90 -6.61
CA SER A 97 14.50 13.09 -7.45
C SER A 97 15.97 13.35 -7.77
N PRO A 98 16.35 13.67 -9.02
CA PRO A 98 17.71 14.08 -9.32
C PRO A 98 18.09 15.21 -8.36
N PRO A 99 19.30 15.19 -7.76
CA PRO A 99 19.73 16.29 -6.91
C PRO A 99 19.58 17.59 -7.72
N GLU A 100 18.91 18.59 -7.13
CA GLU A 100 18.83 19.92 -7.72
C GLU A 100 20.26 20.38 -8.01
N GLY A 101 20.65 20.31 -9.28
CA GLY A 101 21.97 20.69 -9.72
C GLY A 101 22.17 22.13 -9.29
N THR A 102 23.11 22.34 -8.38
CA THR A 102 23.63 23.65 -8.06
C THR A 102 24.07 24.29 -9.37
N SER A 103 23.22 25.20 -9.87
CA SER A 103 23.53 26.07 -10.99
C SER A 103 24.82 26.78 -10.64
N SER A 104 25.92 26.28 -11.19
CA SER A 104 27.23 26.88 -11.06
C SER A 104 27.12 28.24 -11.75
N ARG A 105 27.03 29.31 -10.95
CA ARG A 105 27.14 30.67 -11.49
C ARG A 105 28.47 30.73 -12.25
N PRO A 106 28.50 31.29 -13.48
CA PRO A 106 29.76 31.49 -14.17
C PRO A 106 30.64 32.41 -13.33
N ASN A 107 31.88 31.99 -13.17
CA ASN A 107 32.98 32.74 -12.61
C ASN A 107 33.02 34.16 -13.20
N GLU A 108 32.72 35.18 -12.40
CA GLU A 108 32.98 36.57 -12.78
C GLU A 108 34.49 36.76 -12.61
N GLU A 109 35.21 36.79 -13.72
CA GLU A 109 36.65 37.04 -13.78
C GLU A 109 36.97 38.37 -13.06
N ALA A 110 37.90 38.30 -12.11
CA ALA A 110 38.52 39.48 -11.53
C ALA A 110 39.45 40.09 -12.57
N GLU A 111 39.03 41.18 -13.22
CA GLU A 111 39.96 42.05 -13.94
C GLU A 111 40.76 42.89 -12.93
N VAL A 112 42.07 42.68 -12.95
CA VAL A 112 43.07 43.39 -12.16
C VAL A 112 43.57 44.60 -12.99
N LEU A 113 43.41 45.80 -12.41
CA LEU A 113 44.20 47.04 -12.52
C LEU A 113 44.92 47.43 -13.85
N ASP A 114 44.72 48.70 -14.22
CA ASP A 114 45.80 49.72 -14.28
C ASP A 114 45.32 51.03 -13.62
#